data_AF-A0A255UNX1-F1
#
_entry.id   AF-A0A255UNX1-F1
#
_cell.length_a   1.000
_cell.length_b   1.000
_cell.length_c   1.000
_cell.angle_alpha   90.00
_cell.angle_beta   90.00
_cell.angle_gamma   90.00
#
_symmetry.space_group_name_H-M   'P 1'
#
loop_
_entity.id
_entity.type
_entity.pdbx_description
1 polymer ?
#
loop_
_entity_poly.entity_id
_entity_poly.type
_entity_poly.pdbx_seq_one_letter_code
_entity_poly.pdbx_strand_id
1 'polypeptide(L)'
;MINTTLLDKISHSSQELRVDNIRGSFLGSNIRKELPEIGKVNAPKDFDELFAYHEGFTWQENIERLVERTNNIKPNIGRAELSEAEIKNVLNSPKRAIKFIQSHDYGILLKDLRTRCEEVKDAILVASHIPNVNIRGRLIEVLITSDEEERNKLLRNIEEIEHFLPTYDTKNDLGDYVRNFSDSDSYTDIKTKVLYLDFNPKAYNIDKFLKCMGNEKSVFMFFFVGIDETGIVNTVLASVLHDKLQNTTLLQHHWAGRGTRGTAQFNGKTINELLYDGQFENNINDNDSKSFLQKLLNR
;
A
#
# COMPACT_ATOMS: atom_id res chain seq x y z
N MET A 1 -25.12 23.12 18.62
CA MET A 1 -23.67 23.22 18.89
C MET A 1 -23.11 21.81 19.03
N ILE A 2 -21.96 21.52 18.42
CA ILE A 2 -21.27 20.23 18.65
C ILE A 2 -20.49 20.38 19.96
N ASN A 3 -20.71 19.48 20.93
CA ASN A 3 -19.98 19.48 22.20
C ASN A 3 -18.55 18.96 21.96
N THR A 4 -17.63 19.87 21.61
CA THR A 4 -16.24 19.54 21.27
C THR A 4 -15.41 19.06 22.46
N THR A 5 -15.87 19.30 23.68
CA THR A 5 -15.23 18.79 24.90
C THR A 5 -15.30 17.26 24.96
N LEU A 6 -16.31 16.66 24.32
CA LEU A 6 -16.47 15.21 24.16
C LEU A 6 -15.60 14.61 23.05
N LEU A 7 -14.86 15.42 22.29
CA LEU A 7 -13.94 14.91 21.27
C LEU A 7 -12.57 14.65 21.90
N ASP A 8 -12.02 13.48 21.59
CA ASP A 8 -10.76 13.01 22.16
C ASP A 8 -9.57 13.53 21.35
N LYS A 9 -9.60 13.29 20.03
CA LYS A 9 -8.55 13.64 19.07
C LYS A 9 -9.14 13.82 17.67
N ILE A 10 -8.39 14.44 16.78
CA ILE A 10 -8.76 14.60 15.37
C ILE A 10 -8.09 13.49 14.56
N SER A 11 -8.86 12.75 13.77
CA SER A 11 -8.27 11.89 12.74
C SER A 11 -7.99 12.75 11.51
N HIS A 12 -6.76 13.21 11.33
CA HIS A 12 -6.44 14.23 10.34
C HIS A 12 -5.58 13.70 9.19
N SER A 13 -5.62 14.41 8.05
CA SER A 13 -4.77 14.21 6.88
C SER A 13 -3.83 15.38 6.62
N SER A 14 -3.86 16.42 7.44
CA SER A 14 -2.92 17.54 7.36
C SER A 14 -1.47 17.05 7.53
N GLN A 15 -0.56 17.50 6.66
CA GLN A 15 0.88 17.25 6.81
C GLN A 15 1.42 17.90 8.08
N GLU A 16 0.92 19.10 8.38
CA GLU A 16 1.14 19.79 9.65
C GLU A 16 -0.21 20.08 10.27
N LEU A 17 -0.55 19.38 11.35
CA LEU A 17 -1.77 19.66 12.09
C LEU A 17 -1.55 20.90 12.95
N ARG A 18 -2.24 21.98 12.58
CA ARG A 18 -2.26 23.25 13.28
C ARG A 18 -3.70 23.70 13.45
N VAL A 19 -3.93 24.62 14.39
CA VAL A 19 -5.25 25.21 14.66
C VAL A 19 -5.89 25.82 13.41
N ASP A 20 -5.06 26.39 12.52
CA ASP A 20 -5.46 26.99 11.25
C ASP A 20 -5.40 26.02 10.05
N ASN A 21 -5.01 24.75 10.27
CA ASN A 21 -4.80 23.76 9.22
C ASN A 21 -5.29 22.36 9.63
N ILE A 22 -6.61 22.25 9.83
CA ILE A 22 -7.26 21.00 10.21
C ILE A 22 -8.02 20.45 9.00
N ARG A 23 -7.46 19.43 8.34
CA ARG A 23 -8.16 18.61 7.35
C ARG A 23 -8.29 17.21 7.92
N GLY A 24 -9.51 16.72 8.13
CA GLY A 24 -9.70 15.45 8.81
C GLY A 24 -11.15 15.07 9.03
N SER A 25 -11.34 14.05 9.85
CA SER A 25 -12.62 13.53 10.31
C SER A 25 -12.53 13.19 11.79
N PHE A 26 -13.70 13.05 12.43
CA PHE A 26 -13.81 12.44 13.74
C PHE A 26 -14.42 11.06 13.56
N LEU A 27 -13.68 10.03 13.96
CA LEU A 27 -14.22 8.67 14.00
C LEU A 27 -15.07 8.53 15.26
N GLY A 28 -16.04 7.60 15.25
CA GLY A 28 -16.84 7.32 16.45
C GLY A 28 -15.98 6.91 17.66
N SER A 29 -14.83 6.28 17.42
CA SER A 29 -13.83 5.96 18.46
C SER A 29 -13.10 7.19 19.03
N ASN A 30 -13.24 8.36 18.39
CA ASN A 30 -12.70 9.63 18.89
C ASN A 30 -13.71 10.39 19.76
N ILE A 31 -14.92 9.86 19.94
CA ILE A 31 -15.89 10.43 20.87
C ILE A 31 -15.67 9.78 22.24
N ARG A 32 -15.44 10.62 23.25
CA ARG A 32 -15.23 10.19 24.63
C ARG A 32 -16.51 9.54 25.14
N LYS A 33 -16.38 8.31 25.65
CA LYS A 33 -17.46 7.60 26.35
C LYS A 33 -17.59 8.04 27.80
N GLU A 34 -16.51 8.57 28.37
CA GLU A 34 -16.42 8.99 29.76
C GLU A 34 -15.61 10.29 29.87
N LEU A 35 -16.00 11.15 30.82
CA LEU A 35 -15.30 12.36 31.23
C LEU A 35 -14.85 12.19 32.69
N PRO A 36 -13.66 11.61 32.93
CA PRO A 36 -13.13 11.42 34.27
C PRO A 36 -12.93 12.73 35.06
N GLU A 37 -12.74 13.86 34.38
CA GLU A 37 -12.52 15.18 34.98
C GLU A 37 -13.69 15.62 35.87
N ILE A 38 -14.90 15.17 35.53
CA ILE A 38 -16.13 15.43 36.33
C ILE A 38 -16.80 14.13 36.80
N GLY A 39 -16.17 12.97 36.56
CA GLY A 39 -16.70 11.66 36.96
C GLY A 39 -18.00 11.27 36.28
N LYS A 40 -18.22 11.67 35.02
CA LYS A 40 -19.49 11.46 34.28
C LYS A 40 -19.29 10.58 33.04
N VAL A 41 -20.37 9.96 32.58
CA VAL A 41 -20.38 9.15 31.36
C VAL A 41 -21.16 9.87 30.25
N ASN A 42 -20.77 9.69 28.99
CA ASN A 42 -21.45 10.26 27.84
C ASN A 42 -22.75 9.47 27.54
N ALA A 43 -23.74 9.64 28.42
CA ALA A 43 -25.05 8.99 28.37
C ALA A 43 -26.16 9.99 28.72
N PRO A 44 -27.40 9.78 28.26
CA PRO A 44 -28.50 10.75 28.41
C PRO A 44 -28.72 11.25 29.85
N LYS A 45 -28.49 10.39 30.84
CA LYS A 45 -28.65 10.70 32.27
C LYS A 45 -27.70 11.80 32.79
N ASP A 46 -26.58 12.05 32.11
CA ASP A 46 -25.55 13.01 32.54
C ASP A 46 -25.45 14.22 31.59
N PHE A 47 -26.34 14.34 30.59
CA PHE A 47 -26.23 15.36 29.54
C PHE A 47 -26.29 16.81 30.04
N ASP A 48 -27.13 17.10 31.04
CA ASP A 48 -27.23 18.45 31.60
C ASP A 48 -25.89 18.90 32.21
N GLU A 49 -25.23 18.02 32.96
CA GLU A 49 -23.93 18.29 33.56
C GLU A 49 -22.81 18.34 32.51
N LEU A 50 -22.85 17.48 31.49
CA LEU A 50 -21.90 17.49 30.38
C LEU A 50 -22.02 18.77 29.54
N PHE A 51 -23.23 19.30 29.39
CA PHE A 51 -23.48 20.56 28.69
C PHE A 51 -22.98 21.75 29.51
N ALA A 52 -23.33 21.81 30.80
CA ALA A 52 -22.83 22.85 31.70
C ALA A 52 -21.29 22.87 31.78
N TYR A 53 -20.65 21.69 31.79
CA TYR A 53 -19.19 21.58 31.71
C TYR A 53 -18.64 22.10 30.37
N HIS A 54 -19.31 21.81 29.25
CA HIS A 54 -18.90 22.28 27.93
C HIS A 54 -19.02 23.81 27.79
N GLU A 55 -20.04 24.43 28.36
CA GLU A 55 -20.23 25.89 28.32
C GLU A 55 -19.06 26.67 28.95
N GLY A 56 -18.28 26.03 29.83
CA GLY A 56 -17.08 26.61 30.41
C GLY A 56 -15.89 26.75 29.45
N PHE A 57 -15.97 26.20 28.23
CA PHE A 57 -14.88 26.24 27.25
C PHE A 57 -15.34 26.86 25.93
N THR A 58 -14.49 27.70 25.36
CA THR A 58 -14.71 28.21 24.02
C THR A 58 -14.44 27.14 22.95
N TRP A 59 -14.96 27.38 21.76
CA TRP A 59 -14.62 26.58 20.58
C TRP A 59 -13.10 26.55 20.33
N GLN A 60 -12.44 27.71 20.46
CA GLN A 60 -11.03 27.89 20.15
C GLN A 60 -10.13 27.07 21.09
N GLU A 61 -10.37 27.14 22.40
CA GLU A 61 -9.63 26.35 23.41
C GLU A 61 -9.78 24.84 23.16
N ASN A 62 -10.99 24.40 22.78
CA ASN A 62 -11.22 23.00 22.45
C ASN A 62 -10.47 22.57 21.17
N ILE A 63 -10.36 23.42 20.16
CA ILE A 63 -9.58 23.13 18.95
C ILE A 63 -8.09 23.06 19.26
N GLU A 64 -7.57 23.97 20.07
CA GLU A 64 -6.17 23.97 20.52
C GLU A 64 -5.85 22.68 21.28
N ARG A 65 -6.70 22.30 22.25
CA ARG A 65 -6.60 21.02 22.98
C ARG A 65 -6.60 19.83 22.04
N LEU A 66 -7.47 19.81 21.04
CA LEU A 66 -7.59 18.71 20.09
C LEU A 66 -6.35 18.61 19.18
N VAL A 67 -5.83 19.73 18.69
CA VAL A 67 -4.61 19.79 17.88
C VAL A 67 -3.41 19.35 18.71
N GLU A 68 -3.24 19.88 19.91
CA GLU A 68 -2.16 19.54 20.83
C GLU A 68 -2.18 18.05 21.17
N ARG A 69 -3.33 17.53 21.60
CA ARG A 69 -3.44 16.12 21.98
C ARG A 69 -3.19 15.19 20.80
N THR A 70 -3.60 15.58 19.60
CA THR A 70 -3.35 14.80 18.37
C THR A 70 -1.87 14.86 17.98
N ASN A 71 -1.21 16.02 18.08
CA ASN A 71 0.23 16.17 17.84
C ASN A 71 1.08 15.39 18.86
N ASN A 72 0.61 15.27 20.10
CA ASN A 72 1.28 14.52 21.16
C ASN A 72 1.15 12.99 21.02
N ILE A 73 0.41 12.49 20.02
CA ILE A 73 0.36 11.06 19.71
C ILE A 73 1.70 10.64 19.12
N LYS A 74 2.50 9.92 19.93
CA LYS A 74 3.74 9.32 19.45
C LYS A 74 3.42 8.21 18.44
N PRO A 75 4.11 8.18 17.28
CA PRO A 75 4.00 7.06 16.37
C PRO A 75 4.42 5.77 17.07
N ASN A 76 3.55 4.76 17.07
CA ASN A 76 3.93 3.41 17.51
C ASN A 76 4.86 2.69 16.52
N ILE A 77 4.96 3.19 15.27
CA ILE A 77 5.80 2.63 14.21
C ILE A 77 6.76 3.74 13.73
N GLY A 78 8.05 3.54 14.01
CA GLY A 78 9.14 4.40 13.57
C GLY A 78 9.56 4.14 12.13
N ARG A 79 10.46 4.99 11.61
CA ARG A 79 11.13 4.76 10.32
C ARG A 79 11.92 3.45 10.38
N ALA A 80 12.02 2.74 9.26
CA ALA A 80 13.00 1.66 9.19
C ALA A 80 14.40 2.25 9.32
N GLU A 81 15.12 1.85 10.37
CA GLU A 81 16.54 2.09 10.49
C GLU A 81 17.29 1.08 9.60
N LEU A 82 18.18 1.64 8.76
CA LEU A 82 19.01 0.89 7.84
C LEU A 82 20.47 1.09 8.27
N SER A 83 21.20 -0.01 8.38
CA SER A 83 22.65 0.02 8.56
C SER A 83 23.35 0.57 7.32
N GLU A 84 24.62 0.98 7.47
CA GLU A 84 25.44 1.43 6.34
C GLU A 84 25.54 0.36 5.23
N ALA A 85 25.63 -0.91 5.61
CA ALA A 85 25.64 -2.04 4.68
C ALA A 85 24.31 -2.13 3.90
N GLU A 86 23.17 -2.00 4.59
CA GLU A 86 21.86 -2.00 3.94
C GLU A 86 21.69 -0.80 3.01
N ILE A 87 22.14 0.39 3.40
CA ILE A 87 22.09 1.58 2.54
C ILE A 87 22.92 1.36 1.27
N LYS A 88 24.12 0.79 1.40
CA LYS A 88 24.97 0.43 0.26
C LYS A 88 24.27 -0.61 -0.64
N ASN A 89 23.58 -1.57 -0.05
CA ASN A 89 22.81 -2.57 -0.79
C ASN A 89 21.61 -1.96 -1.50
N VAL A 90 20.87 -1.04 -0.87
CA VAL A 90 19.80 -0.27 -1.51
C VAL A 90 20.35 0.45 -2.74
N LEU A 91 21.44 1.20 -2.61
CA LEU A 91 22.04 1.96 -3.72
C LEU A 91 22.65 1.07 -4.81
N ASN A 92 22.96 -0.19 -4.51
CA ASN A 92 23.39 -1.20 -5.49
C ASN A 92 22.23 -2.01 -6.10
N SER A 93 21.01 -1.87 -5.58
CA SER A 93 19.83 -2.57 -6.10
C SER A 93 19.55 -2.34 -7.59
N PRO A 94 19.82 -1.17 -8.21
CA PRO A 94 19.61 -1.01 -9.65
C PRO A 94 20.50 -1.93 -10.48
N LYS A 95 21.76 -2.10 -10.10
CA LYS A 95 22.68 -3.04 -10.78
C LYS A 95 22.20 -4.48 -10.65
N ARG A 96 21.68 -4.87 -9.48
CA ARG A 96 21.10 -6.21 -9.27
C ARG A 96 19.87 -6.42 -10.14
N ALA A 97 18.98 -5.43 -10.19
CA ALA A 97 17.78 -5.48 -11.03
C ALA A 97 18.16 -5.58 -12.51
N ILE A 98 19.13 -4.80 -13.00
CA ILE A 98 19.65 -4.88 -14.38
C ILE A 98 20.20 -6.28 -14.68
N LYS A 99 21.03 -6.84 -13.78
CA LYS A 99 21.54 -8.21 -13.94
C LYS A 99 20.41 -9.23 -13.99
N PHE A 100 19.39 -9.09 -13.14
CA PHE A 100 18.26 -10.00 -13.07
C PHE A 100 17.38 -9.96 -14.33
N ILE A 101 16.98 -8.78 -14.82
CA ILE A 101 16.13 -8.68 -16.02
C ILE A 101 16.81 -9.24 -17.28
N GLN A 102 18.15 -9.27 -17.30
CA GLN A 102 18.95 -9.84 -18.39
C GLN A 102 19.26 -11.34 -18.19
N SER A 103 18.88 -11.92 -17.05
CA SER A 103 19.20 -13.30 -16.70
C SER A 103 18.15 -14.29 -17.20
N HIS A 104 18.52 -15.56 -17.19
CA HIS A 104 17.58 -16.64 -17.44
C HIS A 104 16.48 -16.74 -16.36
N ASP A 105 16.81 -16.36 -15.11
CA ASP A 105 15.90 -16.40 -13.96
C ASP A 105 14.67 -15.49 -14.17
N TYR A 106 14.87 -14.32 -14.77
CA TYR A 106 13.75 -13.44 -15.14
C TYR A 106 12.80 -14.12 -16.13
N GLY A 107 13.35 -14.79 -17.15
CA GLY A 107 12.54 -15.54 -18.11
C GLY A 107 11.75 -16.69 -17.46
N ILE A 108 12.37 -17.38 -16.50
CA ILE A 108 11.72 -18.43 -15.71
C ILE A 108 10.56 -17.84 -14.88
N LEU A 109 10.81 -16.73 -14.17
CA LEU A 109 9.79 -16.07 -13.34
C LEU A 109 8.62 -15.58 -14.19
N LEU A 110 8.89 -14.92 -15.31
CA LEU A 110 7.87 -14.42 -16.22
C LEU A 110 7.01 -15.56 -16.78
N LYS A 111 7.64 -16.67 -17.19
CA LYS A 111 6.92 -17.83 -17.73
C LYS A 111 6.02 -18.46 -16.65
N ASP A 112 6.52 -18.61 -15.44
CA ASP A 112 5.79 -19.17 -14.31
C ASP A 112 4.55 -18.34 -13.97
N LEU A 113 4.71 -17.03 -13.77
CA LEU A 113 3.60 -16.11 -13.49
C LEU A 113 2.56 -16.08 -14.62
N ARG A 114 3.00 -16.11 -15.89
CA ARG A 114 2.09 -16.19 -17.04
C ARG A 114 1.33 -17.51 -17.09
N THR A 115 1.99 -18.62 -16.77
CA THR A 115 1.34 -19.95 -16.74
C THR A 115 0.28 -19.99 -15.67
N ARG A 116 0.60 -19.51 -14.46
CA ARG A 116 -0.35 -19.40 -13.35
C ARG A 116 -1.55 -18.53 -13.70
N CYS A 117 -1.32 -17.40 -14.37
CA CYS A 117 -2.37 -16.49 -14.80
C CYS A 117 -3.30 -17.14 -15.85
N GLU A 118 -2.74 -17.89 -16.80
CA GLU A 118 -3.50 -18.62 -17.82
C GLU A 118 -4.37 -19.73 -17.20
N GLU A 119 -3.85 -20.46 -16.22
CA GLU A 119 -4.58 -21.52 -15.50
C GLU A 119 -5.84 -21.01 -14.78
N VAL A 120 -5.88 -19.74 -14.38
CA VAL A 120 -7.02 -19.12 -13.68
C VAL A 120 -7.76 -18.05 -14.49
N LYS A 121 -7.53 -17.95 -15.80
CA LYS A 121 -8.08 -16.86 -16.62
C LYS A 121 -9.60 -16.70 -16.52
N ASP A 122 -10.33 -17.81 -16.47
CA ASP A 122 -11.80 -17.80 -16.41
C ASP A 122 -12.27 -17.26 -15.06
N ALA A 123 -11.57 -17.64 -13.98
CA ALA A 123 -11.84 -17.15 -12.64
C ALA A 123 -11.46 -15.67 -12.48
N ILE A 124 -10.37 -15.23 -13.13
CA ILE A 124 -9.97 -13.83 -13.20
C ILE A 124 -11.04 -13.00 -13.92
N LEU A 125 -11.61 -13.51 -15.02
CA LEU A 125 -12.71 -12.85 -15.73
C LEU A 125 -13.93 -12.69 -14.83
N VAL A 126 -14.34 -13.74 -14.11
CA VAL A 126 -15.44 -13.65 -13.12
C VAL A 126 -15.11 -12.62 -12.03
N ALA A 127 -13.92 -12.69 -11.45
CA ALA A 127 -13.46 -11.77 -10.41
C ALA A 127 -13.41 -10.30 -10.89
N SER A 128 -13.13 -10.07 -12.18
CA SER A 128 -13.03 -8.71 -12.73
C SER A 128 -14.32 -7.89 -12.57
N HIS A 129 -15.47 -8.56 -12.54
CA HIS A 129 -16.81 -7.99 -12.39
C HIS A 129 -17.16 -7.64 -10.94
N ILE A 130 -16.31 -7.99 -9.96
CA ILE A 130 -16.52 -7.61 -8.55
C ILE A 130 -16.41 -6.08 -8.41
N PRO A 131 -17.46 -5.38 -7.93
CA PRO A 131 -17.44 -3.92 -7.82
C PRO A 131 -16.39 -3.38 -6.83
N ASN A 132 -16.14 -4.12 -5.74
CA ASN A 132 -15.17 -3.72 -4.73
C ASN A 132 -13.74 -4.01 -5.22
N VAL A 133 -13.03 -2.94 -5.61
CA VAL A 133 -11.67 -2.99 -6.16
C VAL A 133 -10.67 -3.71 -5.23
N ASN A 134 -10.82 -3.56 -3.90
CA ASN A 134 -9.92 -4.19 -2.94
C ASN A 134 -10.15 -5.70 -2.87
N ILE A 135 -11.41 -6.14 -2.83
CA ILE A 135 -11.78 -7.56 -2.80
C ILE A 135 -11.37 -8.22 -4.10
N ARG A 136 -11.69 -7.58 -5.23
CA ARG A 136 -11.28 -8.01 -6.57
C ARG A 136 -9.77 -8.22 -6.68
N GLY A 137 -8.98 -7.21 -6.31
CA GLY A 137 -7.53 -7.25 -6.41
C GLY A 137 -6.93 -8.39 -5.59
N ARG A 138 -7.36 -8.53 -4.33
CA ARG A 138 -6.90 -9.60 -3.43
C ARG A 138 -7.29 -10.98 -3.90
N LEU A 139 -8.49 -11.14 -4.47
CA LEU A 139 -8.90 -12.42 -5.01
C LEU A 139 -8.02 -12.84 -6.18
N ILE A 140 -7.79 -11.95 -7.14
CA ILE A 140 -6.97 -12.25 -8.32
C ILE A 140 -5.52 -12.55 -7.92
N GLU A 141 -4.98 -11.80 -6.97
CA GLU A 141 -3.67 -12.06 -6.37
C GLU A 141 -3.58 -13.49 -5.83
N VAL A 142 -4.50 -13.88 -4.94
CA VAL A 142 -4.54 -15.23 -4.35
C VAL A 142 -4.71 -16.29 -5.43
N LEU A 143 -5.59 -16.09 -6.43
CA LEU A 143 -5.78 -17.05 -7.51
C LEU A 143 -4.49 -17.33 -8.30
N ILE A 144 -3.60 -16.34 -8.46
CA ILE A 144 -2.34 -16.48 -9.18
C ILE A 144 -1.25 -17.10 -8.29
N THR A 145 -1.21 -16.74 -7.01
CA THR A 145 -0.12 -17.16 -6.09
C THR A 145 -0.35 -18.50 -5.42
N SER A 146 -1.62 -18.88 -5.21
CA SER A 146 -1.99 -20.16 -4.60
C SER A 146 -1.49 -21.37 -5.39
N ASP A 147 -1.30 -22.47 -4.67
CA ASP A 147 -1.07 -23.77 -5.28
C ASP A 147 -2.37 -24.36 -5.88
N GLU A 148 -2.25 -25.47 -6.61
CA GLU A 148 -3.38 -26.08 -7.30
C GLU A 148 -4.50 -26.54 -6.35
N GLU A 149 -4.16 -27.04 -5.16
CA GLU A 149 -5.15 -27.50 -4.19
C GLU A 149 -5.94 -26.35 -3.57
N GLU A 150 -5.25 -25.29 -3.14
CA GLU A 150 -5.86 -24.09 -2.57
C GLU A 150 -6.73 -23.37 -3.61
N ARG A 151 -6.21 -23.24 -4.83
CA ARG A 151 -6.96 -22.69 -5.97
C ARG A 151 -8.23 -23.46 -6.26
N ASN A 152 -8.15 -24.80 -6.32
CA ASN A 152 -9.34 -25.63 -6.54
C ASN A 152 -10.39 -25.49 -5.43
N LYS A 153 -9.97 -25.25 -4.18
CA LYS A 153 -10.89 -24.95 -3.08
C LYS A 153 -11.55 -23.58 -3.26
N LEU A 154 -10.79 -22.56 -3.63
CA LEU A 154 -11.31 -21.20 -3.87
C LEU A 154 -12.33 -21.16 -5.01
N LEU A 155 -12.05 -21.86 -6.11
CA LEU A 155 -12.94 -21.91 -7.28
C LEU A 155 -14.28 -22.59 -6.98
N ARG A 156 -14.30 -23.59 -6.10
CA ARG A 156 -15.54 -24.30 -5.72
C ARG A 156 -16.48 -23.45 -4.86
N ASN A 157 -15.94 -22.46 -4.15
CA ASN A 157 -16.68 -21.63 -3.19
C ASN A 157 -16.73 -20.15 -3.65
N ILE A 158 -16.80 -19.88 -4.96
CA ILE A 158 -16.79 -18.50 -5.48
C ILE A 158 -17.87 -17.60 -4.85
N GLU A 159 -19.04 -18.17 -4.52
CA GLU A 159 -20.14 -17.45 -3.87
C GLU A 159 -19.85 -17.07 -2.40
N GLU A 160 -18.92 -17.76 -1.72
CA GLU A 160 -18.52 -17.51 -0.33
C GLU A 160 -17.10 -16.91 -0.20
N ILE A 161 -16.47 -16.55 -1.33
CA ILE A 161 -15.06 -16.11 -1.38
C ILE A 161 -14.73 -15.00 -0.40
N GLU A 162 -15.64 -14.05 -0.13
CA GLU A 162 -15.36 -12.97 0.82
C GLU A 162 -15.01 -13.47 2.23
N HIS A 163 -15.53 -14.63 2.63
CA HIS A 163 -15.21 -15.29 3.91
C HIS A 163 -13.93 -16.13 3.85
N PHE A 164 -13.56 -16.62 2.66
CA PHE A 164 -12.35 -17.40 2.42
C PHE A 164 -11.14 -16.56 2.03
N LEU A 165 -11.33 -15.29 1.65
CA LEU A 165 -10.22 -14.37 1.44
C LEU A 165 -9.47 -14.32 2.76
N PRO A 166 -8.25 -14.89 2.83
CA PRO A 166 -7.50 -14.96 4.08
C PRO A 166 -7.52 -13.58 4.70
N THR A 167 -7.96 -13.42 5.94
CA THR A 167 -7.57 -12.25 6.72
C THR A 167 -6.07 -12.40 6.90
N TYR A 168 -5.29 -12.04 5.89
CA TYR A 168 -3.85 -12.03 5.99
C TYR A 168 -3.57 -11.03 7.10
N ASP A 169 -3.29 -11.61 8.26
CA ASP A 169 -2.39 -11.04 9.23
C ASP A 169 -1.19 -10.60 8.40
N THR A 170 -0.96 -9.29 8.36
CA THR A 170 0.05 -8.65 7.53
C THR A 170 1.43 -9.14 7.94
N LYS A 171 1.80 -10.37 7.57
CA LYS A 171 3.19 -10.78 7.55
C LYS A 171 3.87 -9.83 6.59
N ASN A 172 4.90 -9.19 7.13
CA ASN A 172 5.51 -7.94 6.72
C ASN A 172 6.22 -7.94 5.36
N ASP A 173 5.81 -8.78 4.42
CA ASP A 173 6.56 -9.00 3.18
C ASP A 173 6.14 -8.02 2.08
N LEU A 174 7.11 -7.66 1.24
CA LEU A 174 7.01 -6.57 0.27
C LEU A 174 6.27 -6.98 -1.02
N GLY A 175 6.08 -8.28 -1.25
CA GLY A 175 5.42 -8.81 -2.45
C GLY A 175 4.62 -10.08 -2.16
N ASP A 176 3.70 -10.38 -3.06
CA ASP A 176 2.69 -11.43 -2.94
C ASP A 176 3.24 -12.80 -3.35
N TYR A 177 4.28 -12.80 -4.19
CA TYR A 177 4.97 -13.99 -4.66
C TYR A 177 6.48 -13.85 -4.48
N VAL A 178 7.09 -14.79 -3.76
CA VAL A 178 8.54 -14.82 -3.54
C VAL A 178 9.12 -16.06 -4.20
N ARG A 179 10.20 -15.86 -4.96
CA ARG A 179 10.94 -16.95 -5.60
C ARG A 179 12.44 -16.76 -5.43
N ASN A 180 13.07 -17.75 -4.80
CA ASN A 180 14.51 -17.77 -4.59
C ASN A 180 15.21 -18.43 -5.79
N PHE A 181 16.22 -17.75 -6.32
CA PHE A 181 17.16 -18.25 -7.31
C PHE A 181 18.55 -18.34 -6.69
N SER A 182 19.53 -18.91 -7.39
CA SER A 182 20.91 -19.01 -6.86
C SER A 182 21.50 -17.63 -6.54
N ASP A 183 21.25 -16.68 -7.46
CA ASP A 183 21.88 -15.36 -7.49
C ASP A 183 20.96 -14.22 -7.03
N SER A 184 19.67 -14.48 -6.86
CA SER A 184 18.69 -13.44 -6.54
C SER A 184 17.49 -13.99 -5.79
N ASP A 185 16.90 -13.16 -4.93
CA ASP A 185 15.61 -13.42 -4.29
C ASP A 185 14.60 -12.46 -4.92
N SER A 186 13.71 -12.99 -5.74
CA SER A 186 12.66 -12.20 -6.39
C SER A 186 11.47 -12.05 -5.47
N TYR A 187 11.11 -10.80 -5.20
CA TYR A 187 9.86 -10.41 -4.57
C TYR A 187 8.99 -9.83 -5.68
N THR A 188 7.81 -10.39 -5.90
CA THR A 188 6.89 -9.96 -6.95
C THR A 188 5.56 -9.58 -6.33
N ASP A 189 5.15 -8.34 -6.55
CA ASP A 189 3.84 -7.83 -6.20
C ASP A 189 2.94 -7.86 -7.44
N ILE A 190 1.74 -8.42 -7.31
CA ILE A 190 0.80 -8.62 -8.40
C ILE A 190 -0.20 -7.48 -8.38
N LYS A 191 -0.33 -6.80 -9.53
CA LYS A 191 -1.25 -5.67 -9.68
C LYS A 191 -2.16 -5.88 -10.86
N THR A 192 -3.44 -6.06 -10.54
CA THR A 192 -4.49 -6.11 -11.55
C THR A 192 -4.89 -4.69 -11.96
N LYS A 193 -4.91 -4.43 -13.26
CA LYS A 193 -5.36 -3.16 -13.85
C LYS A 193 -6.48 -3.43 -14.85
N VAL A 194 -7.67 -2.97 -14.50
CA VAL A 194 -8.79 -2.91 -15.44
C VAL A 194 -8.54 -1.73 -16.37
N LEU A 195 -8.29 -2.01 -17.65
CA LEU A 195 -7.67 -1.05 -18.57
C LEU A 195 -8.51 0.20 -18.83
N TYR A 196 -9.84 0.05 -18.83
CA TYR A 196 -10.79 1.14 -19.04
C TYR A 196 -11.07 1.98 -17.78
N LEU A 197 -10.50 1.63 -16.61
CA LEU A 197 -10.70 2.35 -15.36
C LEU A 197 -9.47 3.20 -14.98
N ASP A 198 -9.68 4.51 -14.82
CA ASP A 198 -8.65 5.48 -14.43
C ASP A 198 -8.40 5.50 -12.91
N PHE A 199 -7.74 4.46 -12.40
CA PHE A 199 -7.25 4.40 -11.03
C PHE A 199 -5.72 4.35 -10.94
N ASN A 200 -5.17 5.00 -9.91
CA ASN A 200 -3.76 4.99 -9.55
C ASN A 200 -3.54 3.95 -8.43
N PRO A 201 -2.97 2.77 -8.71
CA PRO A 201 -2.80 1.75 -7.69
C PRO A 201 -1.72 2.14 -6.68
N LYS A 202 -1.93 1.79 -5.41
CA LYS A 202 -0.88 1.82 -4.40
C LYS A 202 0.22 0.85 -4.82
N ALA A 203 1.48 1.29 -4.73
CA ALA A 203 2.62 0.49 -5.13
C ALA A 203 3.23 -0.22 -3.90
N TYR A 204 3.99 0.51 -3.08
CA TYR A 204 4.69 -0.08 -1.93
C TYR A 204 4.81 0.90 -0.77
N ASN A 205 4.96 0.37 0.45
CA ASN A 205 5.42 1.17 1.59
C ASN A 205 6.94 1.40 1.47
N ILE A 206 7.38 2.65 1.63
CA ILE A 206 8.77 3.04 1.37
C ILE A 206 9.73 2.37 2.35
N ASP A 207 9.38 2.28 3.63
CA ASP A 207 10.25 1.66 4.64
C ASP A 207 10.42 0.15 4.40
N LYS A 208 9.31 -0.56 4.09
CA LYS A 208 9.37 -1.98 3.71
C LYS A 208 10.19 -2.20 2.46
N PHE A 209 10.00 -1.35 1.46
CA PHE A 209 10.75 -1.39 0.21
C PHE A 209 12.26 -1.24 0.44
N LEU A 210 12.66 -0.19 1.16
CA LEU A 210 14.07 0.06 1.46
C LEU A 210 14.68 -1.05 2.30
N LYS A 211 13.94 -1.59 3.28
CA LYS A 211 14.43 -2.70 4.11
C LYS A 211 14.69 -3.96 3.28
N CYS A 212 13.77 -4.31 2.38
CA CYS A 212 13.96 -5.45 1.48
C CYS A 212 15.14 -5.22 0.51
N MET A 213 15.25 -4.03 -0.09
CA MET A 213 16.35 -3.73 -1.01
C MET A 213 17.72 -3.59 -0.32
N GLY A 214 17.72 -3.48 1.02
CA GLY A 214 18.91 -3.57 1.85
C GLY A 214 19.52 -4.97 1.94
N ASN A 215 18.80 -6.00 1.53
CA ASN A 215 19.33 -7.36 1.42
C ASN A 215 20.17 -7.53 0.14
N GLU A 216 21.20 -8.37 0.21
CA GLU A 216 22.22 -8.49 -0.85
C GLU A 216 21.70 -9.10 -2.16
N LYS A 217 20.66 -9.94 -2.09
CA LYS A 217 20.13 -10.69 -3.25
C LYS A 217 18.77 -10.20 -3.73
N SER A 218 18.15 -9.25 -3.05
CA SER A 218 16.76 -8.89 -3.33
C SER A 218 16.61 -8.09 -4.61
N VAL A 219 15.63 -8.52 -5.41
CA VAL A 219 15.08 -7.80 -6.57
C VAL A 219 13.56 -7.70 -6.40
N PHE A 220 12.99 -6.56 -6.77
CA PHE A 220 11.56 -6.30 -6.59
C PHE A 220 10.89 -6.00 -7.92
N MET A 221 9.87 -6.79 -8.24
CA MET A 221 9.16 -6.79 -9.51
C MET A 221 7.67 -6.54 -9.27
N PHE A 222 7.03 -5.95 -10.26
CA PHE A 222 5.59 -5.86 -10.38
C PHE A 222 5.13 -6.75 -11.52
N PHE A 223 4.18 -7.64 -11.25
CA PHE A 223 3.49 -8.39 -12.28
C PHE A 223 2.12 -7.75 -12.53
N PHE A 224 2.04 -6.96 -13.61
CA PHE A 224 0.81 -6.32 -14.02
C PHE A 224 -0.04 -7.27 -14.85
N VAL A 225 -1.31 -7.39 -14.49
CA VAL A 225 -2.31 -8.14 -15.24
C VAL A 225 -3.34 -7.14 -15.78
N GLY A 226 -3.30 -6.92 -17.10
CA GLY A 226 -4.24 -6.06 -17.80
C GLY A 226 -5.50 -6.83 -18.15
N ILE A 227 -6.66 -6.32 -17.69
CA ILE A 227 -7.96 -6.97 -17.91
C ILE A 227 -8.91 -5.99 -18.60
N ASP A 228 -9.69 -6.49 -19.55
CA ASP A 228 -10.84 -5.82 -20.14
C ASP A 228 -12.12 -6.67 -20.03
N GLU A 229 -13.17 -6.30 -20.75
CA GLU A 229 -14.46 -7.00 -20.73
C GLU A 229 -14.39 -8.45 -21.28
N THR A 230 -13.35 -8.76 -22.05
CA THR A 230 -13.13 -10.08 -22.68
C THR A 230 -12.20 -10.98 -21.88
N GLY A 231 -11.45 -10.42 -20.92
CA GLY A 231 -10.54 -11.15 -20.05
C GLY A 231 -9.16 -10.52 -19.98
N ILE A 232 -8.13 -11.34 -19.86
CA ILE A 232 -6.74 -10.87 -19.77
C ILE A 232 -6.27 -10.43 -21.16
N VAL A 233 -5.87 -9.17 -21.27
CA VAL A 233 -5.35 -8.57 -22.52
C VAL A 233 -3.85 -8.79 -22.64
N ASN A 234 -3.10 -8.49 -21.57
CA ASN A 234 -1.66 -8.63 -21.54
C ASN A 234 -1.17 -8.77 -20.09
N THR A 235 0.03 -9.32 -19.93
CA THR A 235 0.74 -9.38 -18.66
C THR A 235 2.17 -8.87 -18.82
N VAL A 236 2.60 -8.05 -17.86
CA VAL A 236 3.91 -7.39 -17.86
C VAL A 236 4.61 -7.63 -16.53
N LEU A 237 5.85 -8.13 -16.58
CA LEU A 237 6.72 -8.22 -15.41
C LEU A 237 7.74 -7.07 -15.45
N ALA A 238 7.46 -6.00 -14.71
CA ALA A 238 8.30 -4.81 -14.68
C ALA A 238 9.11 -4.73 -13.39
N SER A 239 10.37 -4.32 -13.47
CA SER A 239 11.14 -3.91 -12.29
C SER A 239 10.52 -2.68 -11.66
N VAL A 240 10.51 -2.59 -10.34
CA VAL A 240 10.14 -1.35 -9.62
C VAL A 240 10.98 -0.14 -10.05
N LEU A 241 12.19 -0.39 -10.57
CA LEU A 241 13.13 0.62 -11.06
C LEU A 241 13.01 0.87 -12.57
N HIS A 242 11.96 0.35 -13.23
CA HIS A 242 11.69 0.69 -14.62
C HIS A 242 11.50 2.20 -14.79
N ASP A 243 12.17 2.79 -15.77
CA ASP A 243 12.26 4.24 -15.98
C ASP A 243 10.90 4.95 -15.99
N LYS A 244 9.91 4.42 -16.73
CA LYS A 244 8.56 5.00 -16.78
C LYS A 244 7.85 4.93 -15.42
N LEU A 245 8.00 3.82 -14.68
CA LEU A 245 7.38 3.66 -13.36
C LEU A 245 8.01 4.62 -12.35
N GLN A 246 9.34 4.66 -12.23
CA GLN A 246 10.00 5.53 -11.27
C GLN A 246 9.71 7.02 -11.53
N ASN A 247 9.70 7.43 -12.81
CA ASN A 247 9.53 8.83 -13.19
C ASN A 247 8.11 9.35 -12.95
N THR A 248 7.13 8.44 -12.92
CA THR A 248 5.71 8.77 -12.71
C THR A 248 5.20 8.33 -11.34
N THR A 249 6.09 7.81 -10.48
CA THR A 249 5.73 7.40 -9.11
C THR A 249 5.43 8.63 -8.25
N LEU A 250 4.24 8.65 -7.67
CA LEU A 250 3.81 9.66 -6.71
C LEU A 250 4.14 9.19 -5.30
N LEU A 251 4.89 10.01 -4.55
CA LEU A 251 5.29 9.70 -3.17
C LEU A 251 4.37 10.42 -2.18
N GLN A 252 3.57 9.65 -1.45
CA GLN A 252 2.64 10.17 -0.44
C GLN A 252 3.26 10.06 0.94
N HIS A 253 3.31 11.16 1.69
CA HIS A 253 3.61 11.13 3.13
C HIS A 253 2.45 10.48 3.90
N HIS A 254 2.75 9.84 5.02
CA HIS A 254 1.70 9.48 5.96
C HIS A 254 1.16 10.73 6.67
N TRP A 255 -0.07 10.64 7.15
CA TRP A 255 -0.68 11.64 8.02
C TRP A 255 0.17 11.84 9.29
N ALA A 256 0.12 13.02 9.92
CA ALA A 256 0.93 13.27 11.11
C ALA A 256 0.61 12.25 12.23
N GLY A 257 1.63 11.98 13.05
CA GLY A 257 1.61 10.89 14.04
C GLY A 257 2.08 9.52 13.50
N ARG A 258 2.52 9.40 12.23
CA ARG A 258 3.28 8.23 11.72
C ARG A 258 4.71 8.62 11.39
N GLY A 259 5.68 7.91 11.96
CA GLY A 259 7.12 8.21 11.78
C GLY A 259 7.68 7.76 10.43
N THR A 260 7.02 6.81 9.75
CA THR A 260 7.40 6.17 8.49
C THR A 260 7.50 7.12 7.29
N ARG A 261 8.30 6.77 6.28
CA ARG A 261 8.63 7.58 5.10
C ARG A 261 7.49 7.78 4.09
N GLY A 262 6.41 7.02 4.22
CA GLY A 262 5.25 7.11 3.34
C GLY A 262 5.00 5.88 2.49
N THR A 263 4.18 6.06 1.46
CA THR A 263 3.85 5.05 0.45
C THR A 263 4.03 5.62 -0.95
N ALA A 264 4.50 4.77 -1.87
CA ALA A 264 4.52 5.06 -3.29
C ALA A 264 3.18 4.68 -3.94
N GLN A 265 2.76 5.43 -4.93
CA GLN A 265 1.60 5.17 -5.77
C GLN A 265 2.00 5.32 -7.23
N PHE A 266 1.58 4.38 -8.08
CA PHE A 266 1.86 4.47 -9.51
C PHE A 266 0.81 5.31 -10.23
N ASN A 267 1.23 5.93 -11.33
CA ASN A 267 0.33 6.52 -12.29
C ASN A 267 -0.32 5.41 -13.13
N GLY A 268 -1.65 5.32 -13.08
CA GLY A 268 -2.43 4.30 -13.78
C GLY A 268 -2.28 4.38 -15.30
N LYS A 269 -2.03 5.57 -15.87
CA LYS A 269 -1.80 5.74 -17.31
C LYS A 269 -0.49 5.10 -17.75
N THR A 270 0.57 5.28 -16.95
CA THR A 270 1.86 4.62 -17.20
C THR A 270 1.70 3.11 -17.25
N ILE A 271 0.96 2.52 -16.31
CA ILE A 271 0.71 1.06 -16.30
C ILE A 271 -0.06 0.63 -17.54
N ASN A 272 -1.06 1.38 -17.97
CA ASN A 272 -1.78 1.10 -19.22
C ASN A 272 -0.82 1.13 -20.42
N GLU A 273 0.06 2.12 -20.52
CA GLU A 273 1.07 2.18 -21.58
C GLU A 273 1.99 0.95 -21.58
N LEU A 274 2.42 0.47 -20.40
CA LEU A 274 3.20 -0.77 -20.31
C LEU A 274 2.40 -1.98 -20.80
N LEU A 275 1.13 -2.09 -20.41
CA LEU A 275 0.26 -3.21 -20.78
C LEU A 275 -0.14 -3.20 -22.26
N TYR A 276 -0.20 -2.03 -22.90
CA TYR A 276 -0.43 -1.93 -24.34
C TYR A 276 0.84 -2.08 -25.18
N ASP A 277 2.01 -2.09 -24.56
CA ASP A 277 3.28 -2.34 -25.24
C ASP A 277 3.44 -3.83 -25.54
N GLY A 278 3.16 -4.21 -26.79
CA GLY A 278 3.28 -5.59 -27.27
C GLY A 278 4.72 -6.13 -27.28
N GLN A 279 5.72 -5.27 -27.07
CA GLN A 279 7.14 -5.63 -26.97
C GLN A 279 7.77 -5.00 -25.73
N PHE A 280 7.05 -5.04 -24.60
CA PHE A 280 7.55 -4.48 -23.35
C PHE A 280 8.95 -5.02 -23.00
N GLU A 281 9.88 -4.09 -22.80
CA GLU A 281 11.22 -4.34 -22.30
C GLU A 281 11.48 -3.54 -21.02
N ASN A 282 12.17 -4.17 -20.06
CA ASN A 282 12.58 -3.49 -18.85
C ASN A 282 13.75 -2.55 -19.14
N ASN A 283 13.49 -1.25 -19.17
CA ASN A 283 14.54 -0.23 -19.19
C ASN A 283 14.81 0.30 -17.79
N ILE A 284 16.07 0.21 -17.32
CA ILE A 284 16.51 0.70 -16.01
C ILE A 284 17.76 1.56 -16.21
N ASN A 285 17.68 2.83 -15.84
CA ASN A 285 18.85 3.71 -15.77
C ASN A 285 19.45 3.66 -14.36
N ASP A 286 20.69 3.16 -14.22
CA ASP A 286 21.38 3.01 -12.92
C ASP A 286 21.51 4.33 -12.15
N ASN A 287 21.83 5.43 -12.84
CA ASN A 287 22.05 6.73 -12.20
C ASN A 287 20.73 7.37 -11.75
N ASP A 288 19.70 7.31 -12.59
CA ASP A 288 18.38 7.85 -12.26
C ASP A 288 17.75 7.05 -11.11
N SER A 289 17.91 5.72 -11.16
CA SER A 289 17.44 4.81 -10.10
C SER A 289 18.13 5.10 -8.77
N LYS A 290 19.45 5.29 -8.74
CA LYS A 290 20.17 5.70 -7.52
C LYS A 290 19.69 7.04 -6.99
N SER A 291 19.47 8.01 -7.88
CA SER A 291 18.95 9.33 -7.50
C SER A 291 17.55 9.22 -6.91
N PHE A 292 16.69 8.36 -7.48
CA PHE A 292 15.37 8.06 -6.94
C PHE A 292 15.45 7.40 -5.55
N LEU A 293 16.30 6.39 -5.38
CA LEU A 293 16.51 5.71 -4.10
C LEU A 293 17.07 6.66 -3.03
N GLN A 294 17.98 7.56 -3.39
CA GLN A 294 18.48 8.58 -2.46
C GLN A 294 17.36 9.52 -2.00
N LYS A 295 16.45 9.91 -2.92
CA LYS A 295 15.24 10.67 -2.56
C LYS A 295 14.36 9.90 -1.58
N LEU A 296 14.23 8.58 -1.72
CA LEU A 296 13.47 7.76 -0.77
C LEU A 296 14.15 7.68 0.59
N LEU A 297 15.47 7.48 0.64
CA LEU A 297 16.25 7.41 1.88
C LEU A 297 16.18 8.71 2.70
N ASN A 298 16.19 9.86 2.01
CA ASN A 298 16.20 11.20 2.61
C ASN A 298 14.84 11.71 3.11
N ARG A 299 13.74 10.99 2.83
CA ARG A 299 12.41 11.32 3.40
C ARG A 299 12.37 11.02 4.89
#